data_AF-A0A4U8W3R3-F1
#
_entry.id   AF-A0A4U8W3R3-F1
#
_cell.length_a   1.000
_cell.length_b   1.000
_cell.length_c   1.000
_cell.angle_alpha   90.00
_cell.angle_beta   90.00
_cell.angle_gamma   90.00
#
_symmetry.space_group_name_H-M   'P 1'
#
loop_
_entity.id
_entity.type
_entity.pdbx_description
1 polymer ?
#
loop_
_entity_poly.entity_id
_entity_poly.type
_entity_poly.pdbx_seq_one_letter_code
_entity_poly.pdbx_strand_id
1 'polypeptide(L)'
;MRQLVRHLARVYQWVERALRSAPDAQDAPRADEPPAEWPELIAYWDARLAALLTALTELGPDAPTWVFAGADTATARFWARRQAHETAIHRLDAMHARIGSVDPSAVGELYDIGFAADGIDEALRVIIPRQLRRTPPPRGGSVLVHAVDTDLAWTVRLSADGEPLRVDAGGPTNPADASVSGSADQVYRAIWRRPSRAVRRGDLGLTAALTPP
;
A
#
# COMPACT_ATOMS: atom_id res chain seq x y z
N MET A 1 -2.93 14.49 12.68
CA MET A 1 -4.37 14.34 12.36
C MET A 1 -4.85 15.18 11.19
N ARG A 2 -4.74 16.52 11.20
CA ARG A 2 -5.22 17.35 10.08
C ARG A 2 -4.68 16.94 8.71
N GLN A 3 -3.36 16.74 8.63
CA GLN A 3 -2.68 16.30 7.40
C GLN A 3 -3.18 14.92 6.92
N LEU A 4 -3.48 14.00 7.83
CA LEU A 4 -3.98 12.67 7.50
C LEU A 4 -5.37 12.73 6.87
N VAL A 5 -6.29 13.51 7.46
CA VAL A 5 -7.64 13.71 6.90
C VAL A 5 -7.57 14.40 5.54
N ARG A 6 -6.70 15.41 5.40
CA ARG A 6 -6.43 16.08 4.12
C ARG A 6 -5.95 15.11 3.05
N HIS A 7 -4.97 14.27 3.40
CA HIS A 7 -4.43 13.23 2.52
C HIS A 7 -5.53 12.28 2.05
N LEU A 8 -6.27 11.67 2.98
CA LEU A 8 -7.35 10.73 2.64
C LEU A 8 -8.45 11.38 1.79
N ALA A 9 -8.88 12.60 2.11
CA ALA A 9 -9.91 13.28 1.32
C ALA A 9 -9.46 13.51 -0.13
N ARG A 10 -8.19 13.89 -0.32
CA ARG A 10 -7.59 14.06 -1.64
C ARG A 10 -7.48 12.73 -2.39
N VAL A 11 -7.07 11.66 -1.71
CA VAL A 11 -6.98 10.30 -2.31
C VAL A 11 -8.37 9.81 -2.72
N TYR A 12 -9.40 9.97 -1.88
CA TYR A 12 -10.75 9.55 -2.20
C TYR A 12 -11.29 10.26 -3.45
N GLN A 13 -11.08 11.57 -3.59
CA GLN A 13 -11.48 12.29 -4.80
C GLN A 13 -10.67 11.85 -6.02
N TRP A 14 -9.37 11.62 -5.86
CA TRP A 14 -8.52 11.16 -6.95
C TRP A 14 -9.00 9.81 -7.50
N VAL A 15 -9.31 8.87 -6.60
CA VAL A 15 -9.82 7.54 -6.98
C VAL A 15 -11.23 7.62 -7.56
N GLU A 16 -12.11 8.45 -7.00
CA GLU A 16 -13.44 8.69 -7.58
C GLU A 16 -13.35 9.21 -9.02
N ARG A 17 -12.41 10.12 -9.29
CA ARG A 17 -12.14 10.59 -10.67
C ARG A 17 -11.52 9.51 -11.55
N ALA A 18 -10.64 8.65 -11.01
CA ALA A 18 -10.09 7.51 -11.72
C ALA A 18 -11.19 6.53 -12.15
N LEU A 19 -12.11 6.21 -11.23
CA LEU A 19 -13.27 5.36 -11.47
C LEU A 19 -14.15 5.86 -12.63
N ARG A 20 -14.21 7.17 -12.86
CA ARG A 20 -14.95 7.79 -13.97
C ARG A 20 -14.11 8.03 -15.24
N SER A 21 -12.81 7.72 -15.20
CA SER A 21 -11.90 7.92 -16.32
C SER A 21 -11.79 6.66 -17.17
N ALA A 22 -11.63 6.86 -18.48
CA ALA A 22 -11.43 5.77 -19.42
C ALA A 22 -10.15 4.97 -19.08
N PRO A 23 -10.15 3.64 -19.23
CA PRO A 23 -9.01 2.79 -18.88
C PRO A 23 -7.72 3.11 -19.66
N ASP A 24 -7.86 3.70 -20.85
CA ASP A 24 -6.77 4.09 -21.76
C ASP A 24 -6.37 5.58 -21.66
N ALA A 25 -6.93 6.31 -20.68
CA ALA A 25 -6.58 7.71 -20.46
C ALA A 25 -5.07 7.86 -20.20
N GLN A 26 -4.44 8.76 -20.98
CA GLN A 26 -2.99 8.98 -20.93
C GLN A 26 -2.55 9.70 -19.66
N ASP A 27 -3.39 10.63 -19.18
CA ASP A 27 -3.11 11.43 -18.00
C ASP A 27 -3.79 10.86 -16.76
N ALA A 28 -3.05 10.84 -15.65
CA ALA A 28 -3.64 10.54 -14.35
C ALA A 28 -4.65 11.64 -13.99
N PRO A 29 -5.85 11.27 -13.48
CA PRO A 29 -6.79 12.25 -12.97
C PRO A 29 -6.13 13.04 -11.83
N ARG A 30 -6.53 14.29 -11.68
CA ARG A 30 -6.06 15.16 -10.60
C ARG A 30 -7.15 15.29 -9.56
N ALA A 31 -6.80 15.31 -8.28
CA ALA A 31 -7.69 15.77 -7.23
C ALA A 31 -7.50 17.26 -6.98
N ASP A 32 -8.55 17.92 -6.52
CA ASP A 32 -8.52 19.29 -6.05
C ASP A 32 -7.84 19.37 -4.69
N GLU A 33 -7.41 20.57 -4.33
CA GLU A 33 -6.82 20.82 -3.03
C GLU A 33 -7.93 20.90 -1.96
N PRO A 34 -7.87 20.08 -0.89
CA PRO A 34 -8.91 20.11 0.13
C PRO A 34 -8.95 21.45 0.90
N PRO A 35 -10.09 21.80 1.52
CA PRO A 35 -10.19 22.96 2.39
C PRO A 35 -9.13 22.96 3.51
N ALA A 36 -8.66 24.15 3.89
CA ALA A 36 -7.64 24.30 4.93
C ALA A 36 -8.25 24.22 6.34
N GLU A 37 -9.42 24.83 6.52
CA GLU A 37 -10.14 24.93 7.78
C GLU A 37 -10.75 23.60 8.21
N TRP A 38 -10.77 23.34 9.52
CA TRP A 38 -11.05 21.99 10.03
C TRP A 38 -12.50 21.54 9.81
N PRO A 39 -13.53 22.37 10.11
CA PRO A 39 -14.92 21.98 9.86
C PRO A 39 -15.20 21.67 8.38
N GLU A 40 -14.68 22.51 7.48
CA GLU A 40 -14.82 22.37 6.03
C GLU A 40 -14.06 21.15 5.51
N LEU A 41 -12.87 20.87 6.06
CA LEU A 41 -12.09 19.70 5.71
C LEU A 41 -12.80 18.40 6.10
N ILE A 42 -13.46 18.36 7.26
CA ILE A 42 -14.22 17.18 7.70
C ILE A 42 -15.44 16.97 6.79
N ALA A 43 -16.22 18.02 6.52
CA ALA A 43 -17.36 17.93 5.59
C ALA A 43 -16.91 17.51 4.18
N TYR A 44 -15.75 18.01 3.73
CA TYR A 44 -15.15 17.62 2.46
C TYR A 44 -14.74 16.13 2.46
N TRP A 45 -14.07 15.66 3.51
CA TRP A 45 -13.68 14.26 3.66
C TRP A 45 -14.89 13.32 3.63
N ASP A 46 -15.96 13.63 4.38
CA ASP A 46 -17.21 12.85 4.40
C ASP A 46 -17.82 12.78 3.00
N ALA A 47 -17.91 13.93 2.31
CA ALA A 47 -18.45 13.99 0.95
C ALA A 47 -17.61 13.19 -0.06
N ARG A 48 -16.28 13.21 0.07
CA ARG A 48 -15.38 12.44 -0.83
C ARG A 48 -15.47 10.94 -0.55
N LEU A 49 -15.54 10.54 0.71
CA LEU A 49 -15.73 9.14 1.08
C LEU A 49 -17.07 8.61 0.54
N ALA A 50 -18.17 9.35 0.75
CA ALA A 50 -19.48 8.97 0.23
C ALA A 50 -19.46 8.83 -1.30
N ALA A 51 -18.88 9.80 -2.01
CA ALA A 51 -18.79 9.74 -3.48
C ALA A 51 -17.97 8.55 -3.99
N LEU A 52 -16.85 8.23 -3.34
CA LEU A 52 -16.03 7.06 -3.65
C LEU A 52 -16.83 5.76 -3.47
N LEU A 53 -17.50 5.60 -2.33
CA LEU A 53 -18.29 4.40 -2.03
C LEU A 53 -19.45 4.23 -3.02
N THR A 54 -20.15 5.32 -3.33
CA THR A 54 -21.21 5.32 -4.36
C THR A 54 -20.66 4.88 -5.71
N ALA A 55 -19.54 5.48 -6.17
CA ALA A 55 -18.95 5.14 -7.46
C ALA A 55 -18.53 3.66 -7.55
N LEU A 56 -17.88 3.12 -6.51
CA LEU A 56 -17.51 1.71 -6.46
C LEU A 56 -18.73 0.78 -6.47
N THR A 57 -19.81 1.16 -5.79
CA THR A 57 -21.03 0.36 -5.71
C THR A 57 -21.78 0.36 -7.04
N GLU A 58 -21.91 1.51 -7.69
CA GLU A 58 -22.66 1.67 -8.94
C GLU A 58 -21.95 1.02 -10.13
N LEU A 59 -20.62 1.15 -10.22
CA LEU A 59 -19.83 0.56 -11.31
C LEU A 59 -19.81 -0.97 -11.25
N GLY A 60 -19.80 -1.52 -10.04
CA GLY A 60 -19.47 -2.93 -9.84
C GLY A 60 -17.99 -3.22 -10.07
N PRO A 61 -17.48 -4.39 -9.62
CA PRO A 61 -16.05 -4.63 -9.53
C PRO A 61 -15.34 -4.77 -10.88
N ASP A 62 -16.04 -5.22 -11.92
CA ASP A 62 -15.41 -5.54 -13.21
C ASP A 62 -15.51 -4.39 -14.23
N ALA A 63 -16.06 -3.24 -13.81
CA ALA A 63 -16.13 -2.05 -14.66
C ALA A 63 -14.73 -1.55 -15.06
N PRO A 64 -14.47 -1.33 -16.36
CA PRO A 64 -13.20 -0.78 -16.82
C PRO A 64 -12.96 0.64 -16.30
N THR A 65 -11.75 0.93 -15.86
CA THR A 65 -11.38 2.23 -15.28
C THR A 65 -9.89 2.47 -15.42
N TRP A 66 -9.49 3.74 -15.42
CA TRP A 66 -8.07 4.10 -15.35
C TRP A 66 -7.41 3.57 -14.07
N VAL A 67 -6.26 2.91 -14.18
CA VAL A 67 -5.42 2.49 -13.05
C VAL A 67 -3.95 2.80 -13.33
N PHE A 68 -3.17 3.00 -12.27
CA PHE A 68 -1.73 3.25 -12.40
C PHE A 68 -0.86 1.99 -12.48
N ALA A 69 -1.46 0.80 -12.37
CA ALA A 69 -0.79 -0.50 -12.28
C ALA A 69 -0.73 -1.27 -13.61
N GLY A 70 -1.19 -0.68 -14.71
CA GLY A 70 -1.19 -1.28 -16.05
C GLY A 70 -2.57 -1.77 -16.49
N ALA A 71 -2.76 -1.86 -17.81
CA ALA A 71 -4.06 -2.11 -18.45
C ALA A 71 -4.70 -3.44 -18.03
N ASP A 72 -3.90 -4.48 -17.75
CA ASP A 72 -4.39 -5.81 -17.36
C ASP A 72 -5.14 -5.82 -16.01
N THR A 73 -5.00 -4.74 -15.23
CA THR A 73 -5.65 -4.58 -13.91
C THR A 73 -6.69 -3.46 -13.90
N ALA A 74 -7.03 -2.90 -15.07
CA ALA A 74 -7.81 -1.67 -15.25
C ALA A 74 -9.31 -1.84 -14.95
N THR A 75 -9.66 -2.26 -13.73
CA THR A 75 -11.03 -2.46 -13.26
C THR A 75 -11.29 -1.80 -11.91
N ALA A 76 -12.55 -1.50 -11.59
CA ALA A 76 -12.93 -0.89 -10.31
C ALA A 76 -12.50 -1.74 -9.09
N ARG A 77 -12.36 -3.06 -9.25
CA ARG A 77 -11.82 -3.98 -8.24
C ARG A 77 -10.42 -3.59 -7.77
N PHE A 78 -9.57 -3.10 -8.67
CA PHE A 78 -8.24 -2.61 -8.31
C PHE A 78 -8.35 -1.46 -7.29
N TRP A 79 -9.22 -0.49 -7.57
CA TRP A 79 -9.43 0.65 -6.69
C TRP A 79 -10.07 0.27 -5.37
N ALA A 80 -11.05 -0.64 -5.38
CA ALA A 80 -11.64 -1.16 -4.14
C ALA A 80 -10.56 -1.79 -3.23
N ARG A 81 -9.72 -2.66 -3.78
CA ARG A 81 -8.59 -3.29 -3.04
C ARG A 81 -7.60 -2.23 -2.53
N ARG A 82 -7.16 -1.31 -3.41
CA ARG A 82 -6.19 -0.27 -3.05
C ARG A 82 -6.72 0.66 -1.95
N GLN A 83 -7.99 1.06 -2.02
CA GLN A 83 -8.60 1.94 -1.03
C GLN A 83 -8.82 1.25 0.31
N ALA A 84 -9.14 -0.04 0.31
CA ALA A 84 -9.18 -0.81 1.56
C ALA A 84 -7.82 -0.77 2.28
N HIS A 85 -6.72 -1.00 1.57
CA HIS A 85 -5.36 -0.94 2.14
C HIS A 85 -4.93 0.46 2.55
N GLU A 86 -5.23 1.48 1.73
CA GLU A 86 -4.95 2.89 2.04
C GLU A 86 -5.61 3.31 3.35
N THR A 87 -6.92 3.10 3.47
CA THR A 87 -7.68 3.46 4.65
C THR A 87 -7.23 2.64 5.86
N ALA A 88 -6.91 1.35 5.68
CA ALA A 88 -6.46 0.48 6.76
C ALA A 88 -5.10 0.91 7.35
N ILE A 89 -4.10 1.24 6.52
CA ILE A 89 -2.80 1.72 7.00
C ILE A 89 -2.95 3.10 7.65
N HIS A 90 -3.75 3.99 7.07
CA HIS A 90 -3.97 5.31 7.67
C HIS A 90 -4.85 5.28 8.93
N ARG A 91 -5.66 4.24 9.13
CA ARG A 91 -6.29 3.98 10.43
C ARG A 91 -5.23 3.73 11.51
N LEU A 92 -4.19 2.94 11.22
CA LEU A 92 -3.08 2.72 12.15
C LEU A 92 -2.34 4.03 12.45
N ASP A 93 -2.11 4.88 11.45
CA ASP A 93 -1.50 6.21 11.63
C ASP A 93 -2.33 7.08 12.59
N ALA A 94 -3.66 7.07 12.43
CA ALA A 94 -4.57 7.79 13.31
C ALA A 94 -4.52 7.25 14.76
N MET A 95 -4.43 5.93 14.93
CA MET A 95 -4.33 5.30 16.25
C MET A 95 -3.04 5.69 16.96
N HIS A 96 -1.89 5.60 16.29
CA HIS A 96 -0.61 6.03 16.86
C HIS A 96 -0.60 7.52 17.20
N ALA A 97 -1.14 8.37 16.31
CA ALA A 97 -1.24 9.80 16.56
C ALA A 97 -2.15 10.12 17.77
N ARG A 98 -3.23 9.35 17.97
CA ARG A 98 -4.13 9.50 19.12
C ARG A 98 -3.49 9.07 20.44
N ILE A 99 -2.72 7.99 20.42
CA ILE A 99 -1.98 7.48 21.59
C ILE A 99 -0.78 8.38 21.91
N GLY A 100 -0.19 9.01 20.90
CA GLY A 100 1.03 9.82 21.03
C GLY A 100 2.29 8.96 21.17
N SER A 101 2.28 7.73 20.64
CA SER A 101 3.40 6.80 20.70
C SER A 101 3.62 6.13 19.36
N VAL A 102 4.90 5.95 19.00
CA VAL A 102 5.36 5.14 17.87
C VAL A 102 5.91 3.78 18.31
N ASP A 103 5.69 3.41 19.58
CA ASP A 103 6.04 2.06 20.06
C ASP A 103 5.20 1.03 19.27
N PRO A 104 5.83 0.02 18.64
CA PRO A 104 5.13 -1.07 17.98
C PRO A 104 4.12 -1.82 18.87
N SER A 105 4.25 -1.74 20.20
CA SER A 105 3.31 -2.35 21.15
C SER A 105 2.14 -1.45 21.54
N ALA A 106 2.16 -0.17 21.16
CA ALA A 106 1.09 0.77 21.51
C ALA A 106 -0.24 0.39 20.87
N VAL A 107 -0.18 -0.24 19.69
CA VAL A 107 -1.35 -0.79 18.99
C VAL A 107 -1.12 -2.29 18.83
N GLY A 108 -1.99 -3.10 19.47
CA GLY A 108 -1.99 -4.56 19.32
C GLY A 108 -2.26 -4.99 17.87
N GLU A 109 -2.39 -6.30 17.63
CA GLU A 109 -2.79 -6.81 16.31
C GLU A 109 -4.11 -6.18 15.86
N LEU A 110 -4.14 -5.73 14.61
CA LEU A 110 -5.19 -4.86 14.08
C LEU A 110 -5.84 -5.46 12.84
N TYR A 111 -5.07 -6.16 12.02
CA TYR A 111 -5.51 -6.67 10.74
C TYR A 111 -5.76 -8.18 10.79
N ASP A 112 -6.82 -8.61 10.12
CA ASP A 112 -7.04 -10.02 9.81
C ASP A 112 -5.87 -10.57 8.98
N ILE A 113 -5.54 -11.85 9.20
CA ILE A 113 -4.40 -12.52 8.56
C ILE A 113 -4.51 -12.47 7.04
N GLY A 114 -5.68 -12.80 6.48
CA GLY A 114 -5.91 -12.80 5.04
C GLY A 114 -5.83 -11.39 4.45
N PHE A 115 -6.39 -10.41 5.15
CA PHE A 115 -6.30 -9.00 4.74
C PHE A 115 -4.85 -8.49 4.73
N ALA A 116 -4.08 -8.79 5.77
CA ALA A 116 -2.68 -8.37 5.87
C ALA A 116 -1.81 -9.06 4.82
N ALA A 117 -2.02 -10.36 4.57
CA ALA A 117 -1.34 -11.09 3.50
C ALA A 117 -1.65 -10.52 2.11
N ASP A 118 -2.92 -10.19 1.82
CA ASP A 118 -3.30 -9.53 0.57
C ASP A 118 -2.64 -8.16 0.42
N GLY A 119 -2.51 -7.40 1.52
CA GLY A 119 -1.84 -6.10 1.54
C GLY A 119 -0.32 -6.17 1.37
N ILE A 120 0.31 -7.24 1.87
CA ILE A 120 1.73 -7.53 1.59
C ILE A 120 1.92 -7.79 0.09
N ASP A 121 1.09 -8.66 -0.49
CA ASP A 121 1.16 -8.98 -1.91
C ASP A 121 0.92 -7.74 -2.79
N GLU A 122 -0.10 -6.94 -2.46
CA GLU A 122 -0.42 -5.69 -3.16
C GLU A 122 0.75 -4.70 -3.12
N ALA A 123 1.32 -4.46 -1.94
CA ALA A 123 2.45 -3.56 -1.79
C ALA A 123 3.66 -4.02 -2.62
N LEU A 124 3.99 -5.32 -2.57
CA LEU A 124 5.14 -5.89 -3.29
C LEU A 124 4.95 -5.88 -4.82
N ARG A 125 3.73 -6.07 -5.32
CA ARG A 125 3.46 -6.20 -6.77
C ARG A 125 3.05 -4.89 -7.44
N VAL A 126 2.47 -3.96 -6.70
CA VAL A 126 1.86 -2.74 -7.26
C VAL A 126 2.60 -1.49 -6.81
N ILE A 127 2.80 -1.33 -5.50
CA ILE A 127 3.26 -0.06 -4.90
C ILE A 127 4.78 0.08 -5.00
N ILE A 128 5.50 -0.92 -4.51
CA ILE A 128 6.97 -0.91 -4.48
C ILE A 128 7.57 -0.86 -5.89
N PRO A 129 7.13 -1.65 -6.89
CA PRO A 129 7.67 -1.54 -8.25
C PRO A 129 7.50 -0.14 -8.84
N ARG A 130 6.33 0.49 -8.62
CA ARG A 130 6.06 1.85 -9.08
C ARG A 130 7.00 2.88 -8.46
N GLN A 131 7.32 2.73 -7.18
CA GLN A 131 8.30 3.57 -6.49
C GLN A 131 9.72 3.33 -7.01
N LEU A 132 10.15 2.08 -7.11
CA LEU A 132 11.52 1.73 -7.52
C LEU A 132 11.83 2.16 -8.96
N ARG A 133 10.82 2.25 -9.84
CA ARG A 133 10.98 2.87 -11.17
C ARG A 133 11.33 4.36 -11.11
N ARG A 134 10.92 5.07 -10.06
CA ARG A 134 11.22 6.50 -9.86
C ARG A 134 12.52 6.71 -9.11
N THR A 135 12.78 5.85 -8.13
CA THR A 135 13.98 5.87 -7.29
C THR A 135 14.52 4.45 -7.18
N PRO A 136 15.40 4.03 -8.10
CA PRO A 136 15.98 2.70 -8.08
C PRO A 136 16.69 2.39 -6.75
N PRO A 137 16.73 1.13 -6.33
CA PRO A 137 17.46 0.77 -5.12
C PRO A 137 18.97 1.00 -5.36
N PRO A 138 19.74 1.38 -4.32
CA PRO A 138 21.16 1.66 -4.47
C PRO A 138 22.00 0.42 -4.85
N ARG A 139 21.42 -0.78 -4.76
CA ARG A 139 22.03 -2.06 -5.11
C ARG A 139 20.97 -3.15 -5.31
N GLY A 140 21.35 -4.20 -6.04
CA GLY A 140 20.52 -5.38 -6.26
C GLY A 140 20.72 -6.44 -5.18
N GLY A 141 19.81 -7.42 -5.15
CA GLY A 141 19.83 -8.54 -4.22
C GLY A 141 18.45 -9.17 -4.04
N SER A 142 18.40 -10.22 -3.23
CA SER A 142 17.20 -10.99 -2.93
C SER A 142 16.74 -10.77 -1.49
N VAL A 143 15.42 -10.63 -1.32
CA VAL A 143 14.80 -10.47 0.00
C VAL A 143 13.65 -11.46 0.14
N LEU A 144 13.68 -12.25 1.21
CA LEU A 144 12.56 -13.10 1.60
C LEU A 144 11.62 -12.30 2.51
N VAL A 145 10.36 -12.17 2.09
CA VAL A 145 9.27 -11.66 2.93
C VAL A 145 8.42 -12.85 3.37
N HIS A 146 8.21 -13.04 4.67
CA HIS A 146 7.55 -14.24 5.19
C HIS A 146 6.56 -13.90 6.31
N ALA A 147 5.28 -14.16 6.07
CA ALA A 147 4.23 -14.08 7.07
C ALA A 147 4.10 -15.44 7.79
N VAL A 148 4.68 -15.56 8.98
CA VAL A 148 4.98 -16.85 9.65
C VAL A 148 3.75 -17.55 10.23
N ASP A 149 2.65 -16.82 10.37
CA ASP A 149 1.32 -17.30 10.78
C ASP A 149 0.47 -17.74 9.57
N THR A 150 1.09 -17.80 8.39
CA THR A 150 0.53 -18.30 7.13
C THR A 150 1.54 -19.21 6.43
N ASP A 151 1.10 -19.88 5.36
CA ASP A 151 2.00 -20.58 4.44
C ASP A 151 2.56 -19.66 3.33
N LEU A 152 2.41 -18.33 3.48
CA LEU A 152 2.77 -17.36 2.44
C LEU A 152 4.15 -16.75 2.67
N ALA A 153 4.95 -16.84 1.61
CA ALA A 153 6.23 -16.16 1.48
C ALA A 153 6.36 -15.55 0.09
N TRP A 154 7.14 -14.48 -0.01
CA TRP A 154 7.47 -13.82 -1.27
C TRP A 154 8.99 -13.69 -1.36
N THR A 155 9.55 -14.14 -2.47
CA THR A 155 10.94 -13.87 -2.82
C THR A 155 10.99 -12.67 -3.75
N VAL A 156 11.57 -11.58 -3.26
CA VAL A 156 11.67 -10.32 -3.97
C VAL A 156 13.10 -10.13 -4.48
N ARG A 157 13.26 -9.93 -5.79
CA ARG A 157 14.56 -9.66 -6.42
C ARG A 157 14.63 -8.22 -6.88
N LEU A 158 15.50 -7.47 -6.20
CA LEU A 158 15.86 -6.09 -6.51
C LEU A 158 17.01 -6.08 -7.51
N SER A 159 16.95 -5.17 -8.47
CA SER A 159 18.05 -4.90 -9.40
C SER A 159 18.53 -3.47 -9.24
N ALA A 160 19.86 -3.28 -9.23
CA ALA A 160 20.48 -1.97 -9.29
C ALA A 160 20.40 -1.36 -10.70
N ASP A 161 20.24 -2.22 -11.72
CA ASP A 161 20.43 -1.85 -13.13
C ASP A 161 19.13 -1.38 -13.79
N GLY A 162 18.12 -1.04 -12.99
CA GLY A 162 16.81 -0.58 -13.47
C GLY A 162 15.89 -1.68 -14.00
N GLU A 163 16.26 -2.95 -13.87
CA GLU A 163 15.38 -4.08 -14.19
C GLU A 163 14.12 -4.08 -13.30
N PRO A 164 12.96 -4.55 -13.81
CA PRO A 164 11.75 -4.66 -13.01
C PRO A 164 11.96 -5.53 -11.76
N LEU A 165 11.36 -5.11 -10.65
CA LEU A 165 11.23 -5.94 -9.46
C LEU A 165 10.57 -7.27 -9.84
N ARG A 166 11.18 -8.39 -9.45
CA ARG A 166 10.56 -9.72 -9.60
C ARG A 166 10.08 -10.20 -8.25
N VAL A 167 8.84 -10.68 -8.19
CA VAL A 167 8.19 -11.17 -6.97
C VAL A 167 7.61 -12.55 -7.24
N ASP A 168 8.26 -13.56 -6.66
CA ASP A 168 7.86 -14.96 -6.78
C ASP A 168 7.20 -15.42 -5.48
N ALA A 169 6.15 -16.22 -5.61
CA ALA A 169 5.52 -16.85 -4.45
C ALA A 169 6.39 -18.00 -3.94
N GLY A 170 6.46 -18.15 -2.62
CA GLY A 170 7.26 -19.15 -1.93
C GLY A 170 8.66 -18.67 -1.53
N GLY A 171 9.32 -19.53 -0.76
CA GLY A 171 10.69 -19.33 -0.33
C GLY A 171 11.69 -19.46 -1.49
N PRO A 172 12.86 -18.82 -1.38
CA PRO A 172 13.85 -18.84 -2.44
C PRO A 172 14.51 -20.23 -2.54
N THR A 173 14.98 -20.59 -3.74
CA THR A 173 15.73 -21.85 -3.96
C THR A 173 17.11 -21.85 -3.31
N ASN A 174 17.67 -20.66 -3.03
CA ASN A 174 18.90 -20.42 -2.30
C ASN A 174 18.62 -19.45 -1.14
N PRO A 175 19.43 -19.40 -0.06
CA PRO A 175 19.26 -18.40 0.98
C PRO A 175 19.20 -16.97 0.40
N ALA A 176 18.18 -16.20 0.79
CA ALA A 176 18.08 -14.80 0.38
C ALA A 176 19.13 -13.94 1.11
N ASP A 177 19.54 -12.85 0.47
CA ASP A 177 20.53 -11.90 1.04
C ASP A 177 20.00 -11.15 2.26
N ALA A 178 18.67 -11.01 2.35
CA ALA A 178 17.99 -10.44 3.49
C ALA A 178 16.61 -11.05 3.71
N SER A 179 16.00 -10.80 4.87
CA SER A 179 14.63 -11.22 5.15
C SER A 179 13.84 -10.22 5.99
N VAL A 180 12.52 -10.23 5.83
CA VAL A 180 11.53 -9.59 6.69
C VAL A 180 10.51 -10.66 7.10
N SER A 181 10.38 -10.94 8.40
CA SER A 181 9.51 -12.01 8.88
C SER A 181 8.78 -11.65 10.17
N GLY A 182 7.54 -12.09 10.32
CA GLY A 182 6.69 -11.88 11.49
C GLY A 182 5.28 -12.39 11.20
N SER A 183 4.29 -12.10 12.05
CA SER A 183 2.89 -12.33 11.68
C SER A 183 2.51 -11.49 10.45
N ALA A 184 1.47 -11.86 9.72
CA ALA A 184 1.01 -11.15 8.53
C ALA A 184 0.78 -9.67 8.84
N ASP A 185 0.13 -9.36 9.96
CA ASP A 185 -0.05 -7.98 10.46
C ASP A 185 1.29 -7.26 10.64
N GLN A 186 2.26 -7.89 11.33
CA GLN A 186 3.57 -7.28 11.58
C GLN A 186 4.32 -7.01 10.27
N VAL A 187 4.35 -7.97 9.36
CA VAL A 187 5.04 -7.83 8.07
C VAL A 187 4.35 -6.76 7.22
N TYR A 188 3.02 -6.74 7.19
CA TYR A 188 2.25 -5.73 6.49
C TYR A 188 2.56 -4.31 6.98
N ARG A 189 2.55 -4.08 8.30
CA ARG A 189 2.97 -2.80 8.90
C ARG A 189 4.41 -2.44 8.54
N ALA A 190 5.32 -3.42 8.62
CA ALA A 190 6.73 -3.20 8.36
C ALA A 190 7.02 -2.81 6.91
N ILE A 191 6.30 -3.39 5.94
CA ILE A 191 6.40 -3.01 4.53
C ILE A 191 5.98 -1.55 4.36
N TRP A 192 4.89 -1.11 4.99
CA TRP A 192 4.45 0.30 4.96
C TRP A 192 5.22 1.25 5.90
N ARG A 193 6.40 0.86 6.40
CA ARG A 193 7.22 1.65 7.35
C ARG A 193 6.49 2.08 8.62
N ARG A 194 5.47 1.32 9.04
CA ARG A 194 4.74 1.61 10.29
C ARG A 194 5.36 0.86 11.46
N PRO A 195 5.18 1.35 12.71
CA PRO A 195 5.64 0.65 13.90
C PRO A 195 5.26 -0.82 13.87
N SER A 196 6.27 -1.69 13.95
CA SER A 196 6.10 -3.12 13.78
C SER A 196 7.18 -3.88 14.55
N ARG A 197 6.85 -5.11 14.93
CA ARG A 197 7.75 -6.09 15.54
C ARG A 197 8.32 -7.10 14.53
N ALA A 198 8.04 -6.93 13.23
CA ALA A 198 8.60 -7.79 12.20
C ALA A 198 10.14 -7.76 12.27
N VAL A 199 10.73 -8.94 12.24
CA VAL A 199 12.17 -9.14 12.34
C VAL A 199 12.79 -8.96 10.96
N ARG A 200 13.80 -8.10 10.86
CA ARG A 200 14.62 -7.92 9.66
C ARG A 200 15.99 -8.55 9.88
N ARG A 201 16.48 -9.33 8.93
CA ARG A 201 17.80 -9.99 9.00
C ARG A 201 18.57 -9.85 7.69
N GLY A 202 19.87 -10.12 7.77
CA GLY A 202 20.78 -10.02 6.64
C GLY A 202 20.99 -8.56 6.24
N ASP A 203 20.93 -8.29 4.95
CA ASP A 203 21.26 -6.97 4.45
C ASP A 203 20.11 -5.95 4.54
N LEU A 204 20.18 -5.11 5.58
CA LEU A 204 19.13 -4.15 5.92
C LEU A 204 18.84 -3.13 4.82
N GLY A 205 19.83 -2.77 3.99
CA GLY A 205 19.62 -1.87 2.86
C GLY A 205 18.68 -2.43 1.80
N LEU A 206 18.61 -3.76 1.62
CA LEU A 206 17.67 -4.40 0.70
C LEU A 206 16.26 -4.37 1.29
N THR A 207 16.14 -4.68 2.58
CA THR A 207 14.84 -4.65 3.25
C THR A 207 14.27 -3.21 3.32
N ALA A 208 15.13 -2.20 3.43
CA ALA A 208 14.75 -0.79 3.40
C ALA A 208 14.25 -0.34 2.02
N ALA A 209 14.75 -0.95 0.94
CA ALA A 209 14.25 -0.70 -0.40
C ALA A 209 12.82 -1.23 -0.64
N LEU A 210 12.38 -2.23 0.14
CA LEU A 210 11.02 -2.81 0.06
C LEU A 210 9.96 -2.02 0.82
N THR A 211 10.13 -0.71 0.96
CA THR A 211 9.22 0.08 1.77
C THR A 211 8.88 1.40 1.07
N PRO A 212 7.59 1.68 0.81
CA PRO A 212 7.16 2.95 0.23
C PRO A 212 7.47 4.13 1.17
N PRO A 213 7.68 5.33 0.59
CA PRO A 213 7.94 6.54 1.36
C PRO A 213 6.78 6.91 2.30
#